data_AF-A0A1H2E3E2-F1
#
_entry.id   AF-A0A1H2E3E2-F1
#
_cell.length_a   1.000
_cell.length_b   1.000
_cell.length_c   1.000
_cell.angle_alpha   90.00
_cell.angle_beta   90.00
_cell.angle_gamma   90.00
#
_symmetry.space_group_name_H-M   'P 1'
#
loop_
_entity.id
_entity.type
_entity.pdbx_description
1 polymer ?
#
loop_
_entity_poly.entity_id
_entity_poly.type
_entity_poly.pdbx_seq_one_letter_code
_entity_poly.pdbx_strand_id
1 'polypeptide(L)'
;MTGQAKSSQTSAAPITTPLHLLQTLTRTLHEHLGEACSQAEADAEKALGKLQRQLDKLASKRGETVNKLKIKEADERGEKALNKSRAKLAELDSAIEQLSQAQKEAQSYLRQLRNDVRQTLRLAKGFERIEQQAAQAIDKRDNPPVPRPRRKPAARKKPPANRTAGKATAAGNQTDPGVS
;
A
#
# COMPACT_ATOMS: atom_id res chain seq x y z
N MET A 1 35.88 -52.27 10.30
CA MET A 1 35.47 -51.41 11.42
C MET A 1 36.07 -50.03 11.21
N THR A 2 35.31 -49.10 10.63
CA THR A 2 35.69 -47.68 10.53
C THR A 2 34.44 -46.87 10.85
N GLY A 3 34.47 -46.21 12.01
CA GLY A 3 33.35 -45.43 12.53
C GLY A 3 33.20 -44.11 11.79
N GLN A 4 32.01 -43.86 11.26
CA GLN A 4 31.57 -42.50 10.93
C GLN A 4 30.92 -41.89 12.18
N ALA A 5 31.61 -40.91 12.76
CA ALA A 5 31.00 -39.99 13.70
C ALA A 5 30.03 -39.08 12.92
N LYS A 6 28.72 -39.34 13.07
CA LYS A 6 27.67 -38.39 12.69
C LYS A 6 27.74 -37.20 13.64
N SER A 7 28.31 -36.09 13.19
CA SER A 7 28.13 -34.79 13.82
C SER A 7 26.66 -34.38 13.66
N SER A 8 25.86 -34.67 14.68
CA SER A 8 24.51 -34.15 14.84
C SER A 8 24.58 -32.64 15.06
N GLN A 9 24.61 -31.88 13.97
CA GLN A 9 24.38 -30.45 13.99
C GLN A 9 22.87 -30.25 14.20
N THR A 10 22.44 -30.34 15.45
CA THR A 10 21.10 -29.90 15.84
C THR A 10 21.11 -28.37 15.79
N SER A 11 20.75 -27.80 14.65
CA SER A 11 20.31 -26.42 14.56
C SER A 11 19.06 -26.30 15.42
N ALA A 12 19.26 -25.97 16.70
CA ALA A 12 18.19 -25.71 17.64
C ALA A 12 17.24 -24.72 16.97
N ALA A 13 15.98 -25.13 16.78
CA ALA A 13 14.96 -24.23 16.27
C ALA A 13 15.02 -22.95 17.12
N PRO A 14 15.18 -21.76 16.51
CA PRO A 14 15.36 -20.53 17.25
C PRO A 14 14.17 -20.38 18.20
N ILE A 15 14.45 -20.23 19.49
CA ILE A 15 13.42 -19.93 20.49
C ILE A 15 12.64 -18.72 19.96
N THR A 16 11.33 -18.85 19.81
CA THR A 16 10.45 -17.82 19.28
C THR A 16 10.39 -16.65 20.24
N THR A 17 11.37 -15.76 20.10
CA THR A 17 11.43 -14.53 20.88
C THR A 17 10.41 -13.52 20.36
N PRO A 18 9.92 -12.58 21.20
CA PRO A 18 8.98 -11.56 20.76
C PRO A 18 9.44 -10.76 19.52
N LEU A 19 10.76 -10.55 19.36
CA LEU A 19 11.34 -9.89 18.18
C LEU A 19 11.19 -10.71 16.89
N HIS A 20 11.43 -12.03 16.95
CA HIS A 20 11.24 -12.92 15.80
C HIS A 20 9.77 -13.02 15.40
N LEU A 21 8.86 -13.03 16.39
CA LEU A 21 7.42 -13.01 16.14
C LEU A 21 7.00 -11.70 15.47
N LEU A 22 7.47 -10.55 15.95
CA LEU A 22 7.19 -9.24 15.35
C LEU A 22 7.66 -9.19 13.90
N GLN A 23 8.89 -9.65 13.61
CA GLN A 23 9.42 -9.70 12.25
C GLN A 23 8.53 -10.56 11.34
N THR A 24 8.17 -11.77 11.79
CA THR A 24 7.34 -12.71 11.02
C THR A 24 5.94 -12.13 10.76
N LEU A 25 5.27 -11.62 11.79
CA LEU A 25 3.93 -11.04 11.66
C LEU A 25 3.90 -9.81 10.75
N THR A 26 4.93 -8.96 10.85
CA THR A 26 5.03 -7.75 10.02
C THR A 26 5.19 -8.12 8.55
N ARG A 27 6.05 -9.09 8.26
CA ARG A 27 6.26 -9.59 6.90
C ARG A 27 5.00 -10.22 6.32
N THR A 28 4.39 -11.18 7.02
CA THR A 28 3.18 -11.88 6.52
C THR A 28 2.00 -10.93 6.37
N LEU A 29 1.82 -10.00 7.30
CA LEU A 29 0.78 -8.97 7.19
C LEU A 29 0.99 -8.09 5.95
N HIS A 30 2.24 -7.68 5.67
CA HIS A 30 2.54 -6.85 4.51
C HIS A 30 2.29 -7.60 3.19
N GLU A 31 2.74 -8.85 3.10
CA GLU A 31 2.50 -9.73 1.94
C GLU A 31 0.98 -9.90 1.69
N HIS A 32 0.22 -10.31 2.71
CA HIS A 32 -1.22 -10.49 2.59
C HIS A 32 -1.98 -9.20 2.30
N LEU A 33 -1.53 -8.06 2.82
CA LEU A 33 -2.14 -6.77 2.50
C LEU A 33 -1.97 -6.43 1.01
N GLY A 34 -0.77 -6.65 0.45
CA GLY A 34 -0.51 -6.42 -0.97
C GLY A 34 -1.33 -7.34 -1.88
N GLU A 35 -1.42 -8.62 -1.53
CA GLU A 35 -2.26 -9.59 -2.23
C GLU A 35 -3.74 -9.22 -2.17
N ALA A 36 -4.25 -8.88 -0.98
CA ALA A 36 -5.65 -8.49 -0.79
C ALA A 36 -6.01 -7.23 -1.58
N CYS A 37 -5.13 -6.22 -1.60
CA CYS A 37 -5.31 -5.03 -2.41
C CYS A 37 -5.37 -5.36 -3.91
N SER A 38 -4.43 -6.16 -4.41
CA SER A 38 -4.39 -6.55 -5.82
C SER A 38 -5.62 -7.38 -6.22
N GLN A 39 -6.04 -8.29 -5.35
CA GLN A 39 -7.23 -9.13 -5.55
C GLN A 39 -8.51 -8.29 -5.56
N ALA A 40 -8.64 -7.32 -4.65
CA ALA A 40 -9.79 -6.43 -4.60
C ALA A 40 -9.95 -5.61 -5.89
N GLU A 41 -8.84 -5.09 -6.45
CA GLU A 41 -8.86 -4.41 -7.74
C GLU A 41 -9.26 -5.34 -8.88
N ALA A 42 -8.67 -6.55 -8.94
CA ALA A 42 -8.98 -7.54 -9.97
C ALA A 42 -10.46 -7.98 -9.94
N ASP A 43 -11.03 -8.16 -8.75
CA ASP A 43 -12.44 -8.54 -8.58
C ASP A 43 -13.39 -7.41 -9.00
N ALA A 44 -13.05 -6.16 -8.69
CA ALA A 44 -13.81 -4.99 -9.13
C ALA A 44 -13.76 -4.84 -10.67
N GLU A 45 -12.60 -5.05 -11.30
CA GLU A 45 -12.47 -5.06 -12.76
C GLU A 45 -13.26 -6.19 -13.40
N LYS A 46 -13.24 -7.38 -12.81
CA LYS A 46 -14.04 -8.52 -13.28
C LYS A 46 -15.54 -8.23 -13.18
N ALA A 47 -15.99 -7.56 -12.13
CA ALA A 47 -17.38 -7.11 -12.00
C ALA A 47 -17.78 -6.12 -13.10
N LEU A 48 -16.92 -5.14 -13.41
CA LEU A 48 -17.11 -4.24 -14.55
C LEU A 48 -17.18 -4.99 -15.89
N GLY A 49 -16.30 -5.98 -16.08
CA GLY A 49 -16.33 -6.84 -17.26
C GLY A 49 -17.67 -7.59 -17.43
N LYS A 50 -18.31 -8.01 -16.32
CA LYS A 50 -19.65 -8.62 -16.37
C LYS A 50 -20.71 -7.62 -16.82
N LEU A 51 -20.69 -6.39 -16.29
CA LEU A 51 -21.62 -5.33 -16.69
C LEU A 51 -21.47 -4.98 -18.16
N GLN A 52 -20.23 -4.85 -18.66
CA GLN A 52 -19.98 -4.58 -20.08
C GLN A 52 -20.56 -5.69 -20.97
N ARG A 53 -20.31 -6.96 -20.63
CA ARG A 53 -20.87 -8.09 -21.40
C ARG A 53 -22.39 -8.10 -21.40
N GLN A 54 -23.02 -7.71 -20.30
CA GLN A 54 -24.48 -7.59 -20.25
C GLN A 54 -24.99 -6.45 -21.13
N LEU A 55 -24.31 -5.30 -21.13
CA LEU A 55 -24.61 -4.18 -22.03
C LEU A 55 -24.48 -4.60 -23.50
N ASP A 56 -23.39 -5.25 -23.89
CA ASP A 56 -23.18 -5.71 -25.26
C ASP A 56 -24.28 -6.68 -25.70
N LYS A 57 -24.69 -7.60 -24.80
CA LYS A 57 -25.77 -8.54 -25.06
C LYS A 57 -27.12 -7.85 -25.25
N LEU A 58 -27.43 -6.83 -24.45
CA LEU A 58 -28.65 -6.05 -24.60
C LEU A 58 -28.62 -5.19 -25.87
N ALA A 59 -27.50 -4.55 -26.18
CA ALA A 59 -27.31 -3.78 -27.40
C ALA A 59 -27.47 -4.64 -28.66
N SER A 60 -26.92 -5.87 -28.67
CA SER A 60 -27.12 -6.83 -29.77
C SER A 60 -28.60 -7.22 -29.92
N LYS A 61 -29.28 -7.58 -28.82
CA LYS A 61 -30.72 -7.90 -28.83
C LYS A 61 -31.58 -6.74 -29.31
N ARG A 62 -31.21 -5.52 -28.94
CA ARG A 62 -31.85 -4.31 -29.42
C ARG A 62 -31.67 -4.17 -30.92
N GLY A 63 -30.45 -4.29 -31.43
CA GLY A 63 -30.16 -4.26 -32.87
C GLY A 63 -30.96 -5.29 -33.67
N GLU A 64 -31.04 -6.53 -33.19
CA GLU A 64 -31.89 -7.56 -33.80
C GLU A 64 -33.37 -7.18 -33.80
N THR A 65 -33.86 -6.58 -32.71
CA THR A 65 -35.26 -6.17 -32.58
C THR A 65 -35.58 -4.98 -33.48
N VAL A 66 -34.64 -4.04 -33.65
CA VAL A 66 -34.74 -2.94 -34.62
C VAL A 66 -34.79 -3.48 -36.04
N ASN A 67 -33.91 -4.42 -36.41
CA ASN A 67 -33.93 -5.04 -37.73
C ASN A 67 -35.24 -5.79 -37.99
N LYS A 68 -35.73 -6.55 -37.00
CA LYS A 68 -37.03 -7.23 -37.08
C LYS A 68 -38.19 -6.24 -37.20
N LEU A 69 -38.14 -5.09 -36.54
CA LEU A 69 -39.14 -4.03 -36.70
C LEU A 69 -39.12 -3.50 -38.13
N LYS A 70 -37.95 -3.15 -38.67
CA LYS A 70 -37.80 -2.67 -40.06
C LYS A 70 -38.34 -3.67 -41.09
N ILE A 71 -38.05 -4.97 -40.93
CA ILE A 71 -38.58 -6.01 -41.81
C ILE A 71 -40.12 -6.05 -41.74
N LYS A 72 -40.70 -5.98 -40.53
CA LYS A 72 -42.15 -5.96 -40.37
C LYS A 72 -42.81 -4.72 -40.97
N GLU A 73 -42.15 -3.57 -40.91
CA GLU A 73 -42.61 -2.33 -41.54
C GLU A 73 -42.56 -2.44 -43.07
N ALA A 74 -41.49 -3.04 -43.62
CA ALA A 74 -41.37 -3.30 -45.06
C ALA A 74 -42.39 -4.34 -45.58
N ASP A 75 -42.71 -5.35 -44.76
CA ASP A 75 -43.74 -6.36 -45.05
C ASP A 75 -45.19 -5.84 -44.82
N GLU A 76 -45.37 -4.55 -44.50
CA GLU A 76 -46.67 -3.93 -44.14
C GLU A 76 -47.45 -4.70 -43.06
N ARG A 77 -46.74 -5.32 -42.10
CA ARG A 77 -47.40 -6.05 -41.02
C ARG A 77 -48.23 -5.10 -40.18
N GLY A 78 -49.43 -5.53 -39.80
CA GLY A 78 -50.39 -4.69 -39.08
C GLY A 78 -49.86 -4.08 -37.78
N GLU A 79 -50.39 -2.90 -37.44
CA GLU A 79 -50.00 -2.04 -36.31
C GLU A 79 -49.78 -2.77 -34.97
N LYS A 80 -50.60 -3.79 -34.67
CA LYS A 80 -50.44 -4.60 -33.44
C LYS A 80 -49.05 -5.26 -33.36
N ALA A 81 -48.52 -5.75 -34.48
CA ALA A 81 -47.21 -6.40 -34.55
C ALA A 81 -46.05 -5.40 -34.45
N LEU A 82 -46.22 -4.19 -34.98
CA LEU A 82 -45.27 -3.09 -34.87
C LEU A 82 -45.21 -2.58 -33.43
N ASN A 83 -46.36 -2.30 -32.82
CA ASN A 83 -46.46 -1.84 -31.44
C ASN A 83 -45.85 -2.82 -30.44
N LYS A 84 -46.04 -4.14 -30.63
CA LYS A 84 -45.36 -5.16 -29.82
C LYS A 84 -43.84 -5.08 -29.93
N SER A 85 -43.32 -4.78 -31.12
CA SER A 85 -41.87 -4.69 -31.35
C SER A 85 -41.31 -3.38 -30.77
N ARG A 86 -42.03 -2.26 -30.89
CA ARG A 86 -41.71 -0.97 -30.28
C ARG A 86 -41.72 -1.05 -28.74
N ALA A 87 -42.71 -1.71 -28.15
CA ALA A 87 -42.77 -1.95 -26.71
C ALA A 87 -41.54 -2.74 -26.23
N LYS A 88 -41.17 -3.82 -26.93
CA LYS A 88 -39.96 -4.58 -26.62
C LYS A 88 -38.68 -3.76 -26.78
N LEU A 89 -38.61 -2.84 -27.75
CA LEU A 89 -37.48 -1.92 -27.88
C LEU A 89 -37.40 -0.97 -26.69
N ALA A 90 -38.52 -0.41 -26.25
CA ALA A 90 -38.57 0.47 -25.08
C ALA A 90 -38.10 -0.24 -23.80
N GLU A 91 -38.49 -1.51 -23.60
CA GLU A 91 -37.99 -2.33 -22.47
C GLU A 91 -36.49 -2.56 -22.55
N LEU A 92 -35.95 -2.86 -23.75
CA LEU A 92 -34.51 -3.04 -23.95
C LEU A 92 -33.73 -1.74 -23.72
N ASP A 93 -34.28 -0.61 -24.17
CA ASP A 93 -33.68 0.71 -23.97
C ASP A 93 -33.62 1.09 -22.49
N SER A 94 -34.72 0.88 -21.76
CA SER A 94 -34.74 1.10 -20.31
C SER A 94 -33.73 0.21 -19.58
N ALA A 95 -33.63 -1.07 -19.95
CA ALA A 95 -32.65 -1.97 -19.35
C ALA A 95 -31.19 -1.56 -19.66
N ILE A 96 -30.91 -1.09 -20.88
CA ILE A 96 -29.59 -0.57 -21.26
C ILE A 96 -29.23 0.66 -20.44
N GLU A 97 -30.17 1.59 -20.26
CA GLU A 97 -29.98 2.81 -19.48
C GLU A 97 -29.65 2.49 -18.02
N GLN A 98 -30.43 1.60 -17.39
CA GLN A 98 -30.19 1.13 -16.03
C GLN A 98 -28.80 0.50 -15.87
N LEU A 99 -28.42 -0.41 -16.77
CA LEU A 99 -27.10 -1.05 -16.72
C LEU A 99 -25.96 -0.05 -17.01
N SER A 100 -26.17 0.93 -17.89
CA SER A 100 -25.17 1.97 -18.16
C SER A 100 -24.94 2.85 -16.93
N GLN A 101 -26.00 3.17 -16.19
CA GLN A 101 -25.88 3.89 -14.94
C GLN A 101 -25.11 3.09 -13.89
N ALA A 102 -25.46 1.81 -13.71
CA ALA A 102 -24.73 0.90 -12.81
C ALA A 102 -23.25 0.76 -13.22
N GLN A 103 -22.94 0.74 -14.52
CA GLN A 103 -21.57 0.73 -15.03
C GLN A 103 -20.81 2.00 -14.63
N LYS A 104 -21.40 3.19 -14.80
CA LYS A 104 -20.76 4.46 -14.42
C LYS A 104 -20.46 4.51 -12.93
N GLU A 105 -21.39 4.06 -12.11
CA GLU A 105 -21.23 3.95 -10.66
C GLU A 105 -20.11 2.98 -10.29
N ALA A 106 -20.08 1.80 -10.90
CA ALA A 106 -19.01 0.82 -10.71
C ALA A 106 -17.63 1.34 -11.15
N GLN A 107 -17.55 2.11 -12.24
CA GLN A 107 -16.31 2.78 -12.66
C GLN A 107 -15.87 3.84 -11.65
N SER A 108 -16.82 4.57 -11.05
CA SER A 108 -16.51 5.53 -9.98
C SER A 108 -15.98 4.83 -8.74
N TYR A 109 -16.63 3.74 -8.33
CA TYR A 109 -16.18 2.90 -7.23
C TYR A 109 -14.77 2.37 -7.48
N LEU A 110 -14.46 1.85 -8.68
CA LEU A 110 -13.12 1.36 -9.00
C LEU A 110 -12.05 2.47 -8.87
N ARG A 111 -12.36 3.71 -9.29
CA ARG A 111 -11.43 4.83 -9.11
C ARG A 111 -11.16 5.13 -7.63
N GLN A 112 -12.21 5.12 -6.81
CA GLN A 112 -12.08 5.31 -5.37
C GLN A 112 -11.28 4.16 -4.74
N LEU A 113 -11.62 2.91 -5.06
CA LEU A 113 -10.92 1.72 -4.58
C LEU A 113 -9.41 1.78 -4.90
N ARG A 114 -9.03 2.16 -6.13
CA ARG A 114 -7.62 2.34 -6.51
C ARG A 114 -6.93 3.48 -5.75
N ASN A 115 -7.66 4.52 -5.39
CA ASN A 115 -7.09 5.58 -4.53
C ASN A 115 -6.85 5.04 -3.12
N ASP A 116 -7.81 4.32 -2.56
CA ASP A 116 -7.74 3.74 -1.22
C ASP A 116 -6.65 2.67 -1.14
N VAL A 117 -6.49 1.84 -2.17
CA VAL A 117 -5.38 0.87 -2.29
C VAL A 117 -4.04 1.60 -2.30
N ARG A 118 -3.87 2.65 -3.12
CA ARG A 118 -2.62 3.43 -3.13
C ARG A 118 -2.32 4.07 -1.77
N GLN A 119 -3.34 4.59 -1.09
CA GLN A 119 -3.17 5.17 0.25
C GLN A 119 -2.80 4.09 1.27
N THR A 120 -3.49 2.95 1.25
CA THR A 120 -3.22 1.79 2.10
C THR A 120 -1.79 1.30 1.94
N LEU A 121 -1.34 1.09 0.70
CA LEU A 121 0.03 0.63 0.42
C LEU A 121 1.09 1.68 0.79
N ARG A 122 0.77 2.98 0.68
CA ARG A 122 1.66 4.04 1.16
C ARG A 122 1.84 3.99 2.67
N LEU A 123 0.77 3.77 3.43
CA LEU A 123 0.84 3.60 4.89
C LEU A 123 1.58 2.31 5.26
N ALA A 124 1.34 1.23 4.50
CA ALA A 124 1.95 -0.08 4.70
C ALA A 124 3.48 -0.11 4.54
N LYS A 125 4.10 0.90 3.90
CA LYS A 125 5.57 1.06 3.89
C LYS A 125 6.19 1.15 5.29
N GLY A 126 5.38 1.46 6.31
CA GLY A 126 5.80 1.36 7.71
C GLY A 126 6.15 -0.06 8.14
N PHE A 127 5.55 -1.09 7.54
CA PHE A 127 5.84 -2.48 7.85
C PHE A 127 7.27 -2.87 7.48
N GLU A 128 7.78 -2.48 6.30
CA GLU A 128 9.18 -2.71 5.92
C GLU A 128 10.15 -2.09 6.95
N ARG A 129 9.82 -0.91 7.51
CA ARG A 129 10.64 -0.26 8.53
C ARG A 129 10.63 -1.04 9.85
N ILE A 130 9.46 -1.51 10.28
CA ILE A 130 9.32 -2.31 11.50
C ILE A 130 10.06 -3.64 11.34
N GLU A 131 9.97 -4.28 10.18
CA GLU A 131 10.70 -5.51 9.87
C GLU A 131 12.22 -5.30 9.94
N GLN A 132 12.73 -4.22 9.32
CA GLN A 132 14.16 -3.86 9.38
C GLN A 132 14.62 -3.55 10.81
N GLN A 133 13.80 -2.85 11.60
CA GLN A 133 14.09 -2.56 13.00
C GLN A 133 14.12 -3.84 13.86
N ALA A 134 13.19 -4.76 13.62
CA ALA A 134 13.15 -6.06 14.29
C ALA A 134 14.40 -6.89 13.93
N ALA A 135 14.78 -6.94 12.64
CA ALA A 135 15.99 -7.61 12.19
C ALA A 135 17.25 -7.04 12.84
N GLN A 136 17.41 -5.71 12.85
CA GLN A 136 18.55 -5.05 13.52
C GLN A 136 18.59 -5.31 15.03
N ALA A 137 17.44 -5.40 15.70
CA ALA A 137 17.36 -5.70 17.12
C ALA A 137 17.75 -7.15 17.41
N ILE A 138 17.35 -8.09 16.54
CA ILE A 138 17.78 -9.49 16.58
C ILE A 138 19.30 -9.58 16.40
N ASP A 139 19.84 -8.93 15.36
CA ASP A 139 21.29 -8.93 15.09
C ASP A 139 22.11 -8.37 16.25
N LYS A 140 21.66 -7.26 16.86
CA LYS A 140 22.34 -6.67 18.03
C LYS A 140 22.31 -7.59 19.25
N ARG A 141 21.27 -8.41 19.40
CA ARG A 141 21.14 -9.37 20.49
C ARG A 141 22.03 -10.59 20.25
N ASP A 142 22.01 -11.11 19.03
CA ASP A 142 22.72 -12.34 18.68
C ASP A 142 24.23 -12.08 18.45
N ASN A 143 24.59 -10.85 18.06
CA ASN A 143 25.97 -10.38 17.89
C ASN A 143 26.21 -9.10 18.73
N PRO A 144 26.31 -9.21 20.07
CA PRO A 144 26.59 -8.05 20.90
C PRO A 144 27.96 -7.45 20.55
N PRO A 145 28.08 -6.12 20.45
CA PRO A 145 29.35 -5.49 20.13
C PRO A 145 30.39 -5.82 21.20
N VAL A 146 31.59 -6.25 20.76
CA VAL A 146 32.71 -6.54 21.66
C VAL A 146 33.04 -5.27 22.46
N PRO A 147 33.13 -5.33 23.80
CA PRO A 147 33.48 -4.18 24.60
C PRO A 147 34.84 -3.64 24.15
N ARG A 148 34.87 -2.42 23.60
CA ARG A 148 36.15 -1.73 23.36
C ARG A 148 36.78 -1.48 24.74
N PRO A 149 38.06 -1.82 24.94
CA PRO A 149 38.72 -1.53 26.20
C PRO A 149 38.63 -0.02 26.45
N ARG A 150 37.97 0.36 27.55
CA ARG A 150 37.99 1.74 28.05
C ARG A 150 39.47 2.11 28.24
N ARG A 151 40.01 2.93 27.35
CA ARG A 151 41.27 3.62 27.64
C ARG A 151 41.08 4.36 28.95
N LYS A 152 41.82 3.97 29.99
CA LYS A 152 41.91 4.71 31.24
C LYS A 152 42.12 6.19 30.90
N PRO A 153 41.42 7.14 31.53
CA PRO A 153 41.76 8.54 31.38
C PRO A 153 43.23 8.69 31.76
N ALA A 154 44.07 9.08 30.79
CA ALA A 154 45.43 9.46 31.11
C ALA A 154 45.34 10.61 32.12
N ALA A 155 45.95 10.43 33.28
CA ALA A 155 46.00 11.45 34.32
C ALA A 155 46.45 12.77 33.69
N ARG A 156 45.59 13.79 33.74
CA ARG A 156 45.93 15.16 33.35
C ARG A 156 47.15 15.58 34.17
N LYS A 157 48.28 15.79 33.52
CA LYS A 157 49.43 16.47 34.13
C LYS A 157 48.98 17.89 34.50
N LYS A 158 49.19 18.27 35.77
CA LYS A 158 48.96 19.62 36.30
C LYS A 158 49.82 20.63 35.53
N PRO A 159 49.30 21.81 35.16
CA PRO A 159 50.15 22.91 34.74
C PRO A 159 50.95 23.45 35.94
N PRO A 160 52.22 23.88 35.76
CA PRO A 160 52.97 24.53 36.82
C PRO A 160 52.37 25.91 37.10
N ALA A 161 52.26 26.23 38.39
CA ALA A 161 51.89 27.54 38.88
C ALA A 161 53.00 28.54 38.56
N ASN A 162 52.65 29.66 37.93
CA ASN A 162 53.47 30.86 37.97
C ASN A 162 52.63 32.01 38.53
N ARG A 163 52.94 32.38 39.77
CA ARG A 163 52.54 33.67 40.37
C ARG A 163 53.42 34.75 39.74
N THR A 164 52.82 35.86 39.34
CA THR A 164 53.21 37.20 39.84
C THR A 164 52.15 38.22 39.47
N ALA A 165 51.86 39.07 40.44
CA ALA A 165 50.91 40.16 40.42
C ALA A 165 51.39 41.35 39.58
N GLY A 166 50.45 42.19 39.14
CA GLY A 166 50.76 43.59 38.89
C GLY A 166 49.84 44.34 37.93
N LYS A 167 48.92 45.11 38.53
CA LYS A 167 48.54 46.48 38.16
C LYS A 167 47.22 46.68 37.40
N ALA A 168 46.30 47.29 38.15
CA ALA A 168 45.05 47.90 37.71
C ALA A 168 45.29 49.12 36.82
N THR A 169 44.31 49.44 35.96
CA THR A 169 43.79 50.81 35.76
C THR A 169 42.45 50.74 35.02
N ALA A 170 41.49 51.48 35.56
CA ALA A 170 40.17 51.73 34.99
C ALA A 170 40.22 52.88 33.97
N ALA A 171 39.29 52.89 33.00
CA ALA A 171 38.44 54.03 32.62
C ALA A 171 37.85 53.90 31.21
N GLY A 172 36.52 54.10 31.10
CA GLY A 172 35.80 54.65 29.95
C GLY A 172 35.72 53.77 28.68
N ASN A 173 34.65 53.75 27.89
CA ASN A 173 33.47 54.61 27.82
C ASN A 173 32.37 53.88 27.01
N GLN A 174 31.14 54.36 27.20
CA GLN A 174 29.90 54.01 26.49
C GLN A 174 30.01 54.05 24.95
N THR A 175 29.21 53.23 24.26
CA THR A 175 28.05 53.67 23.42
C THR A 175 27.33 52.45 22.82
N ASP A 176 26.09 52.25 23.28
CA ASP A 176 24.92 51.73 22.52
C ASP A 176 24.52 52.79 21.43
N PRO A 177 23.46 52.66 20.58
CA PRO A 177 22.59 51.51 20.26
C PRO A 177 22.19 51.36 18.77
N GLY A 178 21.46 50.26 18.47
CA GLY A 178 20.45 50.17 17.41
C GLY A 178 20.98 49.88 16.00
N VAL A 179 20.22 49.31 15.06
CA VAL A 179 18.78 49.43 14.82
C VAL A 179 18.35 48.28 13.89
N SER A 180 17.14 47.78 14.15
CA SER A 180 16.17 47.07 13.27
C SER A 180 16.47 45.67 12.72
#